data_AF-A0A0F4L7W4-F1
#
_entry.id   AF-A0A0F4L7W4-F1
#
_cell.length_a   1.000
_cell.length_b   1.000
_cell.length_c   1.000
_cell.angle_alpha   90.00
_cell.angle_beta   90.00
_cell.angle_gamma   90.00
#
_symmetry.space_group_name_H-M   'P 1'
#
loop_
_entity.id
_entity.type
_entity.pdbx_description
1 polymer ?
#
loop_
_entity_poly.entity_id
_entity_poly.type
_entity_poly.pdbx_seq_one_letter_code
_entity_poly.pdbx_strand_id
1 'polypeptide(L)'
;MTRKVKLVIFTCIVAVCLFLFCYWASNDYVPEVAQYQVNHIIRKHDTREINQVATNRKTAKFLHSLKTSDRCQKISKFQGGTEECGYYVASIKNKPVGIYMQKKSNSFWNWKIKSIACFD
;
A
#
# COMPACT_ATOMS: atom_id res chain seq x y z
N MET A 1 11.16 -21.96 -37.29
CA MET A 1 10.18 -21.96 -36.17
C MET A 1 8.84 -22.42 -36.69
N THR A 2 8.35 -23.60 -36.26
CA THR A 2 7.15 -24.24 -36.82
C THR A 2 5.87 -23.53 -36.36
N ARG A 3 4.79 -23.62 -37.16
CA ARG A 3 3.48 -22.98 -36.88
C ARG A 3 2.92 -23.35 -35.50
N LYS A 4 3.21 -24.58 -35.02
CA LYS A 4 2.84 -25.08 -33.69
C LYS A 4 3.59 -24.34 -32.57
N VAL A 5 4.88 -24.06 -32.73
CA VAL A 5 5.70 -23.33 -31.75
C VAL A 5 5.24 -21.87 -31.63
N LYS A 6 4.87 -21.23 -32.75
CA LYS A 6 4.30 -19.87 -32.73
C LYS A 6 2.95 -19.81 -31.99
N LEU A 7 2.09 -20.81 -32.18
CA LEU A 7 0.82 -20.93 -31.47
C LEU A 7 1.04 -21.09 -29.96
N VAL A 8 1.92 -21.99 -29.53
CA VAL A 8 2.24 -22.20 -28.11
C VAL A 8 2.75 -20.92 -27.44
N ILE A 9 3.66 -20.20 -28.10
CA ILE A 9 4.18 -18.93 -27.57
C ILE A 9 3.08 -17.89 -27.47
N PHE A 10 2.21 -17.78 -28.48
CA PHE A 10 1.08 -16.86 -28.43
C PHE A 10 0.13 -17.18 -27.27
N THR A 11 -0.20 -18.46 -27.04
CA THR A 11 -1.05 -18.86 -25.91
C THR A 11 -0.39 -18.56 -24.57
N CYS A 12 0.92 -18.78 -24.43
CA CYS A 12 1.66 -18.41 -23.23
C CYS A 12 1.63 -16.90 -22.98
N ILE A 13 1.80 -16.08 -24.03
CA ILE A 13 1.72 -14.61 -23.90
C ILE A 13 0.33 -14.19 -23.43
N VAL A 14 -0.73 -14.73 -24.03
CA VAL A 14 -2.12 -14.42 -23.64
C VAL A 14 -2.38 -14.83 -22.18
N ALA A 15 -1.92 -16.01 -21.76
CA ALA A 15 -2.06 -16.46 -20.37
C ALA A 15 -1.35 -15.55 -19.37
N VAL A 16 -0.14 -15.09 -19.69
CA VAL A 16 0.60 -14.13 -18.86
C VAL A 16 -0.12 -12.78 -18.81
N CYS A 17 -0.63 -12.28 -19.94
CA CYS A 17 -1.41 -11.03 -19.97
C CYS A 17 -2.68 -11.11 -19.13
N LEU A 18 -3.42 -12.23 -19.20
CA LEU A 18 -4.62 -12.46 -18.39
C LEU A 18 -4.28 -12.55 -16.90
N PHE A 19 -3.22 -13.27 -16.54
CA PHE A 19 -2.76 -13.36 -15.16
C PHE A 19 -2.39 -11.98 -14.59
N LEU A 20 -1.62 -11.19 -15.35
CA LEU A 20 -1.28 -9.82 -14.96
C LEU A 20 -2.54 -8.97 -14.82
N PHE A 21 -3.49 -9.06 -15.76
CA PHE A 21 -4.75 -8.32 -15.69
C PHE A 21 -5.57 -8.69 -14.44
N CYS A 22 -5.68 -9.97 -14.10
CA CYS A 22 -6.35 -10.43 -12.88
C CYS A 22 -5.66 -9.92 -11.61
N TYR A 23 -4.33 -10.04 -11.55
CA TYR A 23 -3.54 -9.52 -10.42
C TYR A 23 -3.71 -7.99 -10.25
N TRP A 24 -3.83 -7.29 -11.37
CA TRP A 24 -4.03 -5.84 -11.40
C TRP A 24 -5.44 -5.47 -10.93
N ALA A 25 -6.45 -6.19 -11.38
CA ALA A 25 -7.84 -6.00 -10.98
C ALA A 25 -8.06 -6.26 -9.48
N SER A 26 -7.32 -7.20 -8.87
CA SER A 26 -7.44 -7.50 -7.44
C SER A 26 -6.93 -6.40 -6.50
N ASN A 27 -6.20 -5.40 -6.98
CA ASN A 27 -5.53 -4.39 -6.13
C ASN A 27 -4.60 -5.00 -5.05
N ASP A 28 -4.13 -6.23 -5.24
CA ASP A 28 -3.28 -6.95 -4.29
C ASP A 28 -1.91 -6.28 -4.07
N TYR A 29 -1.52 -5.34 -4.94
CA TYR A 29 -0.31 -4.53 -4.83
C TYR A 29 -0.44 -3.33 -3.87
N VAL A 30 -1.66 -2.94 -3.48
CA VAL A 30 -1.90 -1.73 -2.65
C VAL A 30 -1.27 -1.84 -1.26
N PRO A 31 -1.31 -2.98 -0.55
CA PRO A 31 -0.58 -3.16 0.71
C PRO A 31 0.93 -2.93 0.57
N GLU A 32 1.57 -3.35 -0.52
CA GLU A 32 3.01 -3.13 -0.74
C GLU A 32 3.30 -1.65 -0.95
N VAL A 33 2.46 -0.96 -1.73
CA VAL A 33 2.55 0.49 -1.95
C VAL A 33 2.35 1.26 -0.64
N ALA A 34 1.39 0.85 0.18
CA ALA A 34 1.17 1.42 1.51
C ALA A 34 2.39 1.23 2.41
N GLN A 35 2.99 0.03 2.40
CA GLN A 35 4.18 -0.28 3.20
C GLN A 35 5.37 0.57 2.79
N TYR A 36 5.58 0.72 1.48
CA TYR A 36 6.62 1.58 0.95
C TYR A 36 6.44 3.04 1.39
N GLN A 37 5.22 3.59 1.27
CA GLN A 37 4.93 4.97 1.65
C GLN A 37 5.08 5.20 3.16
N VAL A 38 4.58 4.30 4.00
CA VAL A 38 4.77 4.40 5.47
C VAL A 38 6.25 4.35 5.81
N ASN A 39 7.00 3.42 5.23
CA ASN A 39 8.44 3.31 5.46
C ASN A 39 9.22 4.55 4.97
N HIS A 40 8.75 5.19 3.90
CA HIS A 40 9.30 6.45 3.42
C HIS A 40 9.09 7.57 4.44
N ILE A 41 7.86 7.72 4.97
CA ILE A 41 7.52 8.73 5.98
C ILE A 41 8.36 8.52 7.25
N ILE A 42 8.47 7.28 7.74
CA ILE A 42 9.27 6.96 8.93
C ILE A 42 10.76 7.29 8.70
N ARG A 43 11.31 6.91 7.54
CA ARG A 43 12.72 7.13 7.21
C ARG A 43 13.04 8.62 7.02
N LYS A 44 12.17 9.34 6.34
CA LYS A 44 12.33 10.78 6.06
C LYS A 44 12.18 11.60 7.35
N HIS A 45 11.32 11.14 8.26
CA HIS A 45 11.08 11.75 9.57
C HIS A 45 10.71 13.24 9.48
N ASP A 46 10.02 13.62 8.40
CA ASP A 46 9.58 14.98 8.15
C ASP A 46 8.37 15.30 9.04
N THR A 47 8.53 16.29 9.91
CA THR A 47 7.55 16.63 10.93
C THR A 47 6.22 17.10 10.32
N ARG A 48 6.29 17.80 9.17
CA ARG A 48 5.10 18.32 8.48
C ARG A 48 4.31 17.18 7.85
N GLU A 49 5.00 16.28 7.18
CA GLU A 49 4.39 15.12 6.52
C GLU A 49 3.73 14.18 7.54
N ILE A 50 4.41 13.91 8.67
CA ILE A 50 3.86 13.12 9.79
C ILE A 50 2.57 13.75 10.33
N ASN A 51 2.55 15.07 10.53
CA ASN A 51 1.36 15.76 11.06
C ASN A 51 0.20 15.81 10.04
N GLN A 52 0.50 15.81 8.73
CA GLN A 52 -0.51 15.76 7.69
C GLN A 52 -1.18 14.38 7.59
N VAL A 53 -0.41 13.31 7.77
CA VAL A 53 -0.96 11.94 7.69
C VAL A 53 -1.53 11.44 9.01
N ALA A 54 -1.12 11.97 10.16
CA ALA A 54 -1.64 11.51 11.44
C ALA A 54 -3.11 11.93 11.65
N THR A 55 -4.00 10.98 11.97
CA THR A 55 -5.42 11.31 12.21
C THR A 55 -5.66 12.07 13.52
N ASN A 56 -4.72 11.99 14.48
CA ASN A 56 -4.83 12.68 15.77
C ASN A 56 -3.44 12.94 16.40
N ARG A 57 -3.42 13.73 17.48
CA ARG A 57 -2.18 14.11 18.19
C ARG A 57 -1.45 12.91 18.81
N LYS A 58 -2.17 11.86 19.23
CA LYS A 58 -1.56 10.64 19.79
C LYS A 58 -0.78 9.89 18.70
N THR A 59 -1.39 9.72 17.52
CA THR A 59 -0.76 9.10 16.35
C THR A 59 0.44 9.92 15.88
N ALA A 60 0.31 11.25 15.83
CA ALA A 60 1.45 12.11 15.49
C ALA A 60 2.61 11.91 16.47
N LYS A 61 2.36 11.93 17.79
CA LYS A 61 3.39 11.65 18.80
C LYS A 61 4.01 10.27 18.64
N PHE A 62 3.21 9.24 18.34
CA PHE A 62 3.73 7.90 18.08
C PHE A 62 4.65 7.90 16.87
N LEU A 63 4.23 8.48 15.74
CA LEU A 63 5.04 8.55 14.52
C LEU A 63 6.33 9.35 14.73
N HIS A 64 6.30 10.46 15.48
CA HIS A 64 7.50 11.21 15.88
C HIS A 64 8.41 10.42 16.83
N SER A 65 7.87 9.48 17.61
CA SER A 65 8.68 8.63 18.50
C SER A 65 9.39 7.48 17.79
N LEU A 66 9.07 7.23 16.52
CA LEU A 66 9.72 6.20 15.71
C LEU A 66 11.12 6.63 15.32
N LYS A 67 12.05 5.68 15.34
CA LYS A 67 13.39 5.89 14.78
C LYS A 67 13.32 5.78 13.26
N THR A 68 14.22 6.45 12.55
CA THR A 68 14.36 6.33 11.09
C THR A 68 14.70 4.91 10.61
N SER A 69 15.21 4.08 11.52
CA SER A 69 15.46 2.65 11.33
C SER A 69 14.21 1.78 11.48
N ASP A 70 13.15 2.29 12.11
CA ASP A 70 11.93 1.52 12.35
C ASP A 70 11.23 1.26 11.01
N ARG A 71 10.58 0.10 10.91
CA ARG A 71 9.92 -0.35 9.69
C ARG A 71 8.52 -0.84 9.97
N CYS A 72 7.62 -0.58 9.03
CA CYS A 72 6.36 -1.28 8.88
C CYS A 72 6.66 -2.67 8.31
N GLN A 73 6.43 -3.72 9.10
CA GLN A 73 6.82 -5.09 8.75
C GLN A 73 5.72 -5.86 8.01
N LYS A 74 4.45 -5.60 8.35
CA LYS A 74 3.33 -6.36 7.82
C LYS A 74 2.12 -5.47 7.68
N ILE A 75 1.55 -5.42 6.49
CA ILE A 75 0.25 -4.81 6.20
C ILE A 75 -0.74 -5.93 5.91
N SER A 76 -1.93 -5.84 6.48
CA SER A 76 -3.02 -6.77 6.25
C SER A 76 -3.52 -6.68 4.80
N LYS A 77 -4.27 -7.68 4.37
CA LYS A 77 -5.13 -7.53 3.19
C LYS A 77 -6.17 -6.43 3.44
N PHE A 78 -6.81 -5.96 2.38
CA PHE A 78 -7.92 -4.99 2.44
C PHE A 78 -8.92 -5.38 3.56
N GLN A 79 -9.12 -4.47 4.52
CA GLN A 79 -10.00 -4.68 5.68
C GLN A 79 -11.34 -3.97 5.53
N GLY A 80 -11.59 -3.29 4.41
CA GLY A 80 -12.82 -2.54 4.16
C GLY A 80 -12.54 -1.17 3.54
N GLY A 81 -13.60 -0.45 3.22
CA GLY A 81 -13.54 0.86 2.57
C GLY A 81 -14.40 0.92 1.32
N THR A 82 -14.09 1.88 0.45
CA THR A 82 -14.75 2.11 -0.83
C THR A 82 -13.78 1.87 -1.99
N GLU A 83 -14.26 1.90 -3.23
CA GLU A 83 -13.41 1.77 -4.42
C GLU A 83 -12.29 2.83 -4.50
N GLU A 84 -12.50 3.97 -3.85
CA GLU A 84 -11.58 5.11 -3.82
C GLU A 84 -10.74 5.16 -2.54
N CYS A 85 -11.18 4.54 -1.45
CA CYS A 85 -10.53 4.58 -0.14
C CYS A 85 -10.40 3.17 0.44
N GLY A 86 -9.18 2.68 0.59
CA GLY A 86 -8.91 1.37 1.16
C GLY A 86 -8.37 1.46 2.58
N TYR A 87 -8.91 0.64 3.47
CA TYR A 87 -8.45 0.50 4.83
C TYR A 87 -7.60 -0.74 5.01
N TYR A 88 -6.45 -0.55 5.66
CA TYR A 88 -5.46 -1.57 5.92
C TYR A 88 -4.97 -1.46 7.36
N VAL A 89 -4.53 -2.57 7.94
CA VAL A 89 -3.95 -2.63 9.28
C VAL A 89 -2.50 -3.04 9.15
N ALA A 90 -1.60 -2.31 9.80
CA ALA A 90 -0.19 -2.66 9.84
C ALA A 90 0.34 -2.73 11.26
N SER A 91 1.50 -3.34 11.43
CA SER A 91 2.25 -3.31 12.68
C SER A 91 3.53 -2.50 12.51
N ILE A 92 3.69 -1.48 13.35
CA ILE A 92 4.91 -0.67 13.46
C ILE A 92 5.37 -0.78 14.90
N LYS A 93 6.59 -1.29 15.12
CA LYS A 93 7.17 -1.48 16.46
C LYS A 93 6.22 -2.24 17.41
N ASN A 94 5.65 -3.33 16.90
CA ASN A 94 4.64 -4.17 17.59
C ASN A 94 3.35 -3.44 17.99
N LYS A 95 3.14 -2.20 17.55
CA LYS A 95 1.89 -1.49 17.73
C LYS A 95 1.03 -1.60 16.47
N PRO A 96 -0.23 -2.05 16.58
CA PRO A 96 -1.12 -2.05 15.43
C PRO A 96 -1.48 -0.61 15.07
N VAL A 97 -1.51 -0.32 13.77
CA VAL A 97 -1.89 0.97 13.19
C VAL A 97 -2.82 0.75 12.00
N GLY A 98 -3.86 1.56 11.89
CA GLY A 98 -4.70 1.65 10.70
C GLY A 98 -4.07 2.59 9.68
N ILE A 99 -4.05 2.17 8.42
CA ILE A 99 -3.57 2.95 7.28
C ILE A 99 -4.74 3.11 6.31
N TYR A 100 -5.10 4.36 6.03
CA TYR A 100 -6.10 4.73 5.04
C TYR A 100 -5.40 5.17 3.77
N MET A 101 -5.58 4.39 2.71
CA MET A 101 -5.09 4.72 1.37
C MET A 101 -6.23 5.32 0.55
N GLN A 102 -5.93 6.31 -0.27
CA GLN A 102 -6.87 6.94 -1.19
C GLN A 102 -6.31 6.94 -2.61
N LYS A 103 -7.15 6.62 -3.61
CA LYS A 103 -6.81 6.80 -5.02
C LYS A 103 -6.76 8.30 -5.35
N LYS A 104 -5.65 8.75 -5.94
CA LYS A 104 -5.46 10.13 -6.38
C LYS A 104 -5.70 10.20 -7.89
N SER A 105 -6.81 10.80 -8.30
CA SER A 105 -7.29 10.93 -9.70
C SER A 105 -7.81 9.61 -10.30
N ASN A 106 -8.47 9.69 -11.47
CA ASN A 106 -9.00 8.59 -12.30
C ASN A 106 -7.92 7.56 -12.76
N SER A 107 -6.73 7.59 -12.16
CA SER A 107 -5.67 6.64 -12.45
C SER A 107 -5.78 5.47 -11.49
N PHE A 108 -5.99 4.28 -12.06
CA PHE A 108 -6.05 3.00 -11.33
C PHE A 108 -4.79 2.72 -10.48
N TRP A 109 -3.69 3.44 -10.72
CA TRP A 109 -2.34 3.18 -10.20
C TRP A 109 -1.92 4.05 -9.02
N ASN A 110 -2.63 5.14 -8.74
CA ASN A 110 -2.10 6.21 -7.91
C ASN A 110 -2.71 6.20 -6.50
N TRP A 111 -2.37 5.20 -5.71
CA TRP A 111 -2.77 5.14 -4.31
C TRP A 111 -1.81 5.95 -3.43
N LYS A 112 -2.35 6.80 -2.56
CA LYS A 112 -1.58 7.57 -1.57
C LYS A 112 -2.11 7.37 -0.16
N ILE A 113 -1.23 7.47 0.83
CA ILE A 113 -1.66 7.55 2.22
C ILE A 113 -2.46 8.83 2.41
N LYS A 114 -3.71 8.66 2.84
CA LYS A 114 -4.58 9.75 3.28
C LYS A 114 -4.39 10.00 4.77
N SER A 115 -4.41 8.94 5.58
CA SER A 115 -4.15 9.07 7.01
C SER A 115 -3.67 7.77 7.66
N ILE A 116 -3.04 7.91 8.83
CA ILE A 116 -2.57 6.85 9.71
C ILE A 116 -3.17 7.06 11.09
N ALA A 117 -3.78 6.02 11.65
CA ALA A 117 -4.38 6.00 12.97
C ALA A 117 -3.73 4.93 13.85
N CYS A 118 -3.22 5.27 15.02
CA CYS A 118 -2.86 4.26 16.02
C CYS A 118 -4.13 3.75 16.71
N PHE A 119 -4.25 2.44 16.90
CA PHE A 119 -5.25 1.92 17.83
C PHE A 119 -4.81 2.22 19.27
N ASP A 120 -5.80 2.53 20.11
CA ASP A 120 -5.62 2.71 21.55
C ASP A 120 -5.49 1.34 22.23
#